data_AF-A0A9E4IUQ0-F1
#
_entry.id   AF-A0A9E4IUQ0-F1
#
_cell.length_a   1.000
_cell.length_b   1.000
_cell.length_c   1.000
_cell.angle_alpha   90.00
_cell.angle_beta   90.00
_cell.angle_gamma   90.00
#
_symmetry.space_group_name_H-M   'P 1'
#
loop_
_entity.id
_entity.type
_entity.pdbx_description
1 polymer ?
#
loop_
_entity_poly.entity_id
_entity_poly.type
_entity_poly.pdbx_seq_one_letter_code
_entity_poly.pdbx_strand_id
1 'polypeptide(L)' 'MFGRKPADQAPDPLADLVLEKLKVGYLVDYDLQTWQVTGYCRYTFSGMDRSVEEWELAAGGERRYLELADGGWSLS' A
#
# COMPACT_ATOMS: atom_id res chain seq x y z
N MET A 1 24.29 9.02 40.38
CA MET A 1 24.02 7.86 39.52
C MET A 1 22.84 8.24 38.64
N PHE A 2 23.07 8.65 37.39
CA PHE A 2 21.99 9.11 36.50
C PHE A 2 21.52 7.94 35.64
N GLY A 3 20.31 7.45 35.92
CA GLY A 3 19.66 6.41 35.13
C GLY A 3 19.39 6.93 33.72
N ARG A 4 19.95 6.25 32.71
CA ARG A 4 19.57 6.47 31.32
C ARG A 4 18.11 6.07 31.17
N LYS A 5 17.24 7.04 30.89
CA LYS A 5 15.87 6.78 30.46
C LYS A 5 15.96 6.12 29.07
N PRO A 6 15.28 4.98 28.81
CA PRO A 6 15.23 4.44 27.46
C PRO A 6 14.63 5.54 26.57
N ALA A 7 15.31 5.84 25.47
CA ALA A 7 14.79 6.74 24.47
C ALA A 7 13.45 6.14 23.99
N ASP A 8 12.38 6.94 24.04
CA ASP A 8 11.14 6.63 23.34
C ASP A 8 11.53 6.42 21.87
N GLN A 9 11.65 5.16 21.46
CA GLN A 9 11.70 4.79 20.06
C GLN A 9 10.27 4.96 19.56
N ALA A 10 9.89 6.21 19.28
CA ALA A 10 8.71 6.48 18.47
C ALA A 10 8.87 5.67 17.18
N PRO A 11 7.82 4.94 16.73
CA PRO A 11 7.92 4.14 15.53
C PRO A 11 8.32 5.02 14.36
N ASP A 12 9.37 4.63 13.64
CA ASP A 12 9.82 5.31 12.43
C ASP A 12 8.70 5.21 11.38
N PRO A 13 8.12 6.34 10.95
CA PRO A 13 7.00 6.35 10.01
C PRO A 13 7.37 5.81 8.62
N LEU A 14 8.66 5.61 8.32
CA LEU A 14 9.17 5.15 7.04
C LEU A 14 9.72 3.71 7.08
N ALA A 15 9.79 3.07 8.24
CA ALA A 15 10.44 1.76 8.38
C ALA A 15 9.66 0.58 7.79
N ASP A 16 8.41 0.78 7.37
CA ASP A 16 7.46 -0.29 7.04
C ASP A 16 6.60 0.04 5.80
N LEU A 17 7.23 0.72 4.83
CA LEU A 17 6.61 1.07 3.56
C LEU A 17 6.62 -0.14 2.61
N VAL A 18 5.53 -0.89 2.62
CA VAL A 18 5.28 -2.02 1.70
C VAL A 18 3.94 -1.82 1.00
N LEU A 19 3.77 -2.41 -0.20
CA LEU A 19 2.60 -2.19 -1.04
C LEU A 19 1.30 -2.68 -0.37
N GLU A 20 1.37 -3.77 0.40
CA GLU A 20 0.25 -4.34 1.16
C GLU A 20 -0.30 -3.36 2.22
N LYS A 21 0.43 -2.30 2.55
CA LYS A 21 0.04 -1.29 3.56
C LYS A 21 -0.44 0.02 2.93
N LEU A 22 -0.59 0.08 1.61
CA LEU A 22 -1.14 1.25 0.92
C LEU A 22 -2.56 1.55 1.38
N LYS A 23 -2.83 2.84 1.58
CA LYS A 23 -4.14 3.37 1.99
C LYS A 23 -4.56 4.47 1.04
N VAL A 24 -5.88 4.66 0.91
CA VAL A 24 -6.43 5.83 0.22
C VAL A 24 -5.81 7.11 0.77
N GLY A 25 -5.35 7.97 -0.13
CA GLY A 25 -4.63 9.20 0.18
C GLY A 25 -3.10 9.08 0.19
N TYR A 26 -2.54 7.87 0.18
CA TYR A 26 -1.08 7.70 0.07
C TYR A 26 -0.60 8.04 -1.34
N LEU A 27 0.68 8.41 -1.44
CA LEU A 27 1.37 8.70 -2.68
C LEU A 27 2.35 7.57 -3.00
N VAL A 28 2.39 7.16 -4.26
CA VAL A 28 3.26 6.10 -4.78
C VAL A 28 3.99 6.65 -6.00
N ASP A 29 5.32 6.61 -5.97
CA ASP A 29 6.13 6.94 -7.15
C ASP A 29 6.34 5.69 -8.00
N TYR A 30 5.94 5.77 -9.27
CA TYR A 30 6.10 4.70 -10.25
C TYR A 30 6.22 5.29 -11.65
N ASP A 31 7.16 4.76 -12.44
CA ASP A 31 7.38 5.16 -13.85
C ASP A 31 7.59 6.68 -14.01
N LEU A 32 8.41 7.26 -13.12
CA LEU A 32 8.72 8.71 -13.07
C LEU A 32 7.50 9.63 -12.83
N GLN A 33 6.37 9.07 -12.39
CA GLN A 33 5.15 9.78 -12.06
C GLN A 33 4.73 9.48 -10.62
N THR A 34 4.28 10.50 -9.89
CA THR A 34 3.65 10.31 -8.58
C THR A 34 2.16 10.07 -8.76
N TRP A 35 1.67 8.97 -8.18
CA TRP A 35 0.29 8.53 -8.19
C TRP A 35 -0.33 8.64 -6.80
N GLN A 36 -1.60 9.02 -6.73
CA GLN A 36 -2.37 8.99 -5.49
C GLN A 36 -3.24 7.74 -5.45
N VAL A 37 -3.24 7.03 -4.32
CA VAL A 37 -4.23 5.97 -4.06
C VAL A 37 -5.60 6.61 -3.84
N THR A 38 -6.54 6.39 -4.75
CA THR A 38 -7.89 6.96 -4.70
C THR A 38 -8.94 5.94 -4.25
N GLY A 39 -8.65 4.65 -4.39
CA GLY A 39 -9.56 3.56 -4.05
C GLY A 39 -8.83 2.33 -3.55
N TYR A 40 -9.56 1.51 -2.80
CA TYR A 40 -9.13 0.18 -2.38
C TYR A 40 -10.35 -0.74 -2.29
N CYS A 41 -10.21 -1.97 -2.74
CA CYS A 41 -11.20 -3.02 -2.58
C CYS A 41 -10.52 -4.37 -2.35
N ARG A 42 -11.27 -5.27 -1.70
CA ARG A 42 -10.85 -6.65 -1.46
C ARG A 42 -11.98 -7.59 -1.84
N TYR A 43 -11.67 -8.57 -2.67
CA TYR A 43 -12.61 -9.57 -3.15
C TYR A 43 -12.31 -10.94 -2.54
N THR A 44 -13.35 -11.67 -2.17
CA THR A 44 -13.27 -13.08 -1.77
C THR A 44 -14.26 -13.88 -2.60
N PHE A 45 -13.81 -14.96 -3.22
CA PHE A 45 -14.66 -15.80 -4.07
C PHE A 45 -15.20 -16.98 -3.27
N SER A 46 -16.50 -17.26 -3.38
CA SER A 46 -17.10 -18.39 -2.68
C SER A 46 -16.46 -19.71 -3.13
N GLY A 47 -16.04 -20.52 -2.17
CA GLY A 47 -15.38 -21.80 -2.43
C GLY A 47 -13.89 -21.71 -2.77
N MET A 48 -13.26 -20.54 -2.66
CA MET A 48 -11.80 -20.38 -2.73
C MET A 48 -11.28 -19.67 -1.49
N ASP A 49 -10.22 -20.21 -0.87
CA ASP A 49 -9.53 -19.58 0.27
C ASP A 49 -8.62 -18.41 -0.15
N ARG A 50 -8.87 -17.83 -1.32
CA ARG A 50 -8.01 -16.81 -1.93
C ARG A 50 -8.74 -15.48 -1.96
N SER A 51 -8.04 -14.41 -1.60
CA SER A 51 -8.51 -13.05 -1.75
C SER A 51 -7.68 -12.29 -2.76
N VAL A 52 -8.32 -11.40 -3.49
CA VAL A 52 -7.68 -10.42 -4.36
C VAL A 52 -7.80 -9.06 -3.69
N GLU A 53 -6.71 -8.30 -3.68
CA GLU A 53 -6.68 -6.91 -3.22
C GLU A 53 -6.35 -6.01 -4.41
N GLU A 54 -7.06 -4.91 -4.55
CA GLU A 54 -6.89 -3.99 -5.67
C GLU A 54 -6.92 -2.54 -5.17
N TRP A 55 -5.97 -1.74 -5.66
CA TRP A 55 -5.82 -0.32 -5.36
C TRP A 55 -5.99 0.48 -6.65
N GLU A 56 -6.85 1.51 -6.62
CA GLU A 56 -6.97 2.48 -7.71
C GLU A 56 -5.94 3.59 -7.51
N LEU A 57 -5.16 3.87 -8.55
CA LEU A 57 -4.12 4.88 -8.60
C LEU A 57 -4.50 5.96 -9.61
N ALA A 58 -4.39 7.23 -9.25
CA ALA A 58 -4.68 8.36 -10.14
C ALA A 58 -3.51 9.35 -10.23
N ALA A 59 -3.23 9.81 -11.45
CA ALA A 59 -2.25 10.85 -11.73
C ALA A 59 -2.59 11.57 -13.05
N GLY A 60 -2.57 12.91 -13.09
CA GLY A 60 -2.68 13.66 -14.35
C GLY A 60 -3.93 13.39 -15.21
N GLY A 61 -5.02 12.85 -14.63
CA GLY A 61 -6.22 12.44 -15.36
C GLY A 61 -6.22 10.98 -15.83
N GLU A 62 -5.10 10.26 -15.64
CA GLU A 62 -4.99 8.82 -15.86
C GLU A 62 -5.40 8.03 -14.61
N ARG A 63 -5.78 6.77 -14.82
CA ARG A 63 -6.01 5.79 -13.75
C ARG A 63 -5.27 4.49 -14.07
N ARG A 64 -4.76 3.85 -13.03
CA ARG A 64 -4.17 2.51 -13.06
C ARG A 64 -4.70 1.69 -11.89
N TYR A 65 -4.64 0.37 -12.02
CA TYR A 65 -5.05 -0.55 -10.97
C TYR A 65 -3.88 -1.46 -10.59
N LEU A 66 -3.46 -1.36 -9.34
CA LEU A 66 -2.48 -2.26 -8.74
C LEU A 66 -3.25 -3.40 -8.07
N GLU A 67 -2.92 -4.64 -8.43
CA GLU A 67 -3.59 -5.83 -7.92
C GLU A 67 -2.58 -6.76 -7.23
N LEU A 68 -3.00 -7.36 -6.11
CA LEU A 68 -2.35 -8.50 -5.47
C LEU A 68 -3.29 -9.71 -5.55
N ALA A 69 -2.90 -10.72 -6.34
CA ALA A 69 -3.66 -11.95 -6.53
C ALA A 69 -2.72 -13.15 -6.59
N ASP A 70 -3.10 -14.28 -5.96
CA ASP A 70 -2.32 -15.52 -5.94
C ASP A 70 -0.83 -15.34 -5.51
N GLY A 71 -0.54 -14.32 -4.68
CA GLY A 71 0.81 -13.98 -4.22
C GLY A 71 1.66 -13.19 -5.23
N GLY A 72 1.08 -12.77 -6.35
CA GLY A 72 1.73 -11.96 -7.38
C GLY A 72 1.12 -10.56 -7.50
N TRP A 73 1.97 -9.60 -7.84
CA TRP A 73 1.58 -8.23 -8.13
C TRP A 73 1.37 -8.03 -9.62
N SER A 74 0.30 -7.33 -10.00
CA SER A 74 0.07 -6.87 -11.37
C SER A 74 -0.34 -5.39 -11.38
N LEU A 75 -0.02 -4.68 -12.47
CA LEU A 75 -0.40 -3.29 -12.67
C LEU A 75 -1.01 -3.15 -14.07
N SER A 76 -2.21 -2.59 -14.14
CA SER A 76 -2.97 -2.37 -15.39
C SER A 76 -3.36 -0.91 -15.60
#